data_AF-A0A117SWW1-F1
#
_entry.id   AF-A0A117SWW1-F1
#
_cell.length_a   1.000
_cell.length_b   1.000
_cell.length_c   1.000
_cell.angle_alpha   90.00
_cell.angle_beta   90.00
_cell.angle_gamma   90.00
#
_symmetry.space_group_name_H-M   'P 1'
#
loop_
_entity.id
_entity.type
_entity.pdbx_description
1 polymer ?
#
loop_
_entity_poly.entity_id
_entity_poly.type
_entity_poly.pdbx_seq_one_letter_code
_entity_poly.pdbx_strand_id
1 'polypeptide(L)'
;MTNMKIIGRGEAALRDFATKCEQAGGIPVAQAYYAGVEFKDRLLVKCYGGNVQGGFVTDLPANIVNQVATSRKRYTALSEILGGA
;
A
#
# COMPACT_ATOMS: atom_id res chain seq x y z
N MET A 1 10.20 11.44 -13.67
CA MET A 1 9.90 11.14 -12.26
C MET A 1 8.39 10.99 -12.14
N THR A 2 7.87 9.78 -11.96
CA THR A 2 6.44 9.53 -11.80
C THR A 2 5.99 10.23 -10.51
N ASN A 3 5.18 11.28 -10.65
CA ASN A 3 4.71 12.10 -9.54
C ASN A 3 3.70 11.28 -8.72
N MET A 4 4.18 10.44 -7.81
CA MET A 4 3.34 9.60 -6.97
C MET A 4 2.54 10.49 -6.03
N LYS A 5 1.22 10.58 -6.27
CA LYS A 5 0.31 11.41 -5.51
C LYS A 5 -0.07 10.73 -4.19
N ILE A 6 -0.41 11.55 -3.19
CA ILE A 6 -1.13 11.06 -2.02
C ILE A 6 -2.54 10.72 -2.47
N ILE A 7 -2.99 9.49 -2.22
CA ILE A 7 -4.32 8.99 -2.62
C ILE A 7 -5.27 8.83 -1.44
N GLY A 8 -4.78 8.95 -0.21
CA GLY A 8 -5.60 8.89 1.00
C GLY A 8 -4.78 8.88 2.28
N ARG A 9 -5.47 8.79 3.42
CA ARG A 9 -4.89 8.83 4.76
C ARG A 9 -5.46 7.74 5.65
N GLY A 10 -4.63 7.20 6.53
CA GLY A 10 -5.01 6.18 7.52
C GLY A 10 -5.35 4.82 6.91
N GLU A 11 -5.72 3.89 7.79
CA GLU A 11 -6.02 2.51 7.41
C GLU A 11 -7.24 2.40 6.49
N ALA A 12 -8.23 3.28 6.65
CA ALA A 12 -9.42 3.31 5.79
C ALA A 12 -9.07 3.51 4.31
N ALA A 13 -8.06 4.35 4.01
CA ALA A 13 -7.60 4.56 2.65
C ALA A 13 -6.84 3.33 2.08
N LEU A 14 -6.13 2.56 2.93
CA LEU A 14 -5.55 1.29 2.49
C LEU A 14 -6.64 0.28 2.13
N ARG A 15 -7.68 0.17 2.97
CA ARG A 15 -8.82 -0.72 2.73
C ARG A 15 -9.56 -0.33 1.44
N ASP A 16 -9.89 0.95 1.28
CA ASP A 16 -10.54 1.46 0.07
C ASP A 16 -9.71 1.19 -1.20
N PHE A 17 -8.39 1.41 -1.15
CA PHE A 17 -7.51 1.07 -2.26
C PHE A 17 -7.48 -0.44 -2.56
N ALA A 18 -7.38 -1.28 -1.51
CA ALA A 18 -7.38 -2.73 -1.66
C ALA A 18 -8.66 -3.21 -2.35
N THR A 19 -9.82 -2.78 -1.86
CA THR A 19 -11.13 -3.11 -2.42
C THR A 19 -11.24 -2.68 -3.88
N LYS A 20 -10.83 -1.45 -4.23
CA LYS A 20 -10.87 -0.98 -5.62
C LYS A 20 -9.98 -1.82 -6.54
N CYS A 21 -8.78 -2.19 -6.07
CA CYS A 21 -7.85 -3.00 -6.85
C CYS A 21 -8.41 -4.42 -7.07
N GLU A 22 -8.95 -5.05 -6.04
CA GLU A 22 -9.56 -6.39 -6.11
C GLU A 22 -10.80 -6.39 -7.02
N GLN A 23 -11.66 -5.37 -6.91
CA GLN A 23 -12.81 -5.19 -7.81
C GLN A 23 -12.39 -5.00 -9.28
N ALA A 24 -11.21 -4.44 -9.52
CA ALA A 24 -10.61 -4.33 -10.85
C ALA A 24 -9.89 -5.61 -11.31
N GLY A 25 -10.00 -6.72 -10.56
CA GLY A 25 -9.36 -8.00 -10.86
C GLY A 25 -7.85 -8.04 -10.56
N GLY A 26 -7.34 -7.07 -9.79
CA GLY A 26 -5.93 -6.94 -9.46
C GLY A 26 -5.58 -7.43 -8.05
N ILE A 27 -4.27 -7.41 -7.78
CA ILE A 27 -3.69 -7.74 -6.47
C ILE A 27 -3.14 -6.45 -5.86
N PRO A 28 -3.71 -5.96 -4.75
CA PRO A 28 -3.23 -4.77 -4.08
C PRO A 28 -1.96 -5.09 -3.28
N VAL A 29 -0.93 -4.28 -3.48
CA VAL A 29 0.34 -4.40 -2.76
C VAL A 29 0.73 -3.09 -2.09
N ALA A 30 1.43 -3.20 -0.97
CA ALA A 30 2.06 -2.09 -0.27
C ALA A 30 3.59 -2.24 -0.23
N GLN A 31 4.28 -1.10 -0.24
CA GLN A 31 5.73 -0.98 -0.13
C GLN A 31 6.06 0.04 0.97
N ALA A 32 6.83 -0.38 1.96
CA ALA A 32 7.41 0.51 3.00
C ALA A 32 8.79 1.07 2.61
N TYR A 33 9.29 0.70 1.43
CA TYR A 33 10.55 1.20 0.90
C TYR A 33 10.44 1.45 -0.60
N TYR A 34 10.91 2.59 -1.06
CA TYR A 34 10.99 2.90 -2.49
C TYR A 34 12.10 3.90 -2.78
N ALA A 35 12.85 3.67 -3.87
CA ALA A 35 13.88 4.57 -4.38
C ALA A 35 14.92 5.03 -3.33
N GLY A 36 15.41 4.11 -2.47
CA GLY A 36 16.39 4.46 -1.44
C GLY A 36 15.79 4.91 -0.11
N VAL A 37 14.48 5.14 -0.05
CA VAL A 37 13.80 5.73 1.10
C VAL A 37 12.92 4.70 1.79
N GLU A 38 13.16 4.51 3.10
CA GLU A 38 12.28 3.77 3.99
C GLU A 38 11.21 4.72 4.57
N PHE A 39 9.97 4.24 4.62
CA PHE A 39 8.83 4.99 5.11
C PHE A 39 8.51 4.61 6.55
N LYS A 40 8.06 5.59 7.35
CA LYS A 40 7.72 5.41 8.77
C LYS A 40 6.26 5.69 9.08
N ASP A 41 5.61 6.50 8.26
CA ASP A 41 4.27 7.06 8.45
C ASP A 41 3.36 6.87 7.22
N ARG A 42 3.86 6.19 6.19
CA ARG A 42 3.20 6.05 4.90
C ARG A 42 3.56 4.75 4.21
N LEU A 43 2.71 4.33 3.30
CA LEU A 43 2.97 3.22 2.40
C LEU A 43 2.74 3.67 0.97
N LEU A 44 3.59 3.18 0.06
CA LEU A 44 3.33 3.23 -1.35
C LEU A 44 2.46 2.03 -1.73
N VAL A 45 1.27 2.27 -2.25
CA VAL A 45 0.38 1.19 -2.73
C VAL A 45 0.35 1.12 -4.25
N LYS A 46 0.24 -0.10 -4.78
CA LYS A 46 0.13 -0.39 -6.22
C LYS A 46 -0.86 -1.51 -6.45
N CYS A 47 -1.50 -1.51 -7.62
CA CYS A 47 -2.40 -2.56 -8.06
C CYS A 47 -1.73 -3.33 -9.19
N TYR A 48 -1.47 -4.62 -9.00
CA TYR A 48 -0.94 -5.49 -10.07
C TYR A 48 -2.09 -6.18 -10.79
N GLY A 49 -2.12 -6.15 -12.12
CA GLY A 49 -3.16 -6.81 -12.91
C GLY A 49 -4.49 -6.07 -13.02
N GLY A 50 -4.76 -5.08 -12.14
CA GLY A 50 -5.94 -4.23 -12.20
C GLY A 50 -5.63 -2.78 -12.61
N ASN A 51 -6.58 -2.10 -13.25
CA ASN A 51 -6.43 -0.70 -13.71
C ASN A 51 -6.79 0.32 -12.60
N VAL A 52 -6.04 0.29 -11.49
CA VAL A 52 -6.19 1.24 -10.37
C VAL A 52 -4.88 1.97 -10.14
N GLN A 53 -4.94 3.31 -10.20
CA GLN A 53 -3.76 4.14 -10.01
C GLN A 53 -3.27 4.06 -8.55
N GLY A 54 -2.03 3.59 -8.37
CA GLY A 54 -1.35 3.58 -7.08
C GLY A 54 -0.83 4.95 -6.64
N GLY A 55 -0.44 5.05 -5.38
CA GLY A 55 0.06 6.27 -4.78
C GLY A 55 0.44 6.10 -3.32
N PHE A 56 0.65 7.21 -2.61
CA PHE A 56 0.96 7.18 -1.19
C PHE A 56 -0.32 7.20 -0.35
N VAL A 57 -0.40 6.31 0.63
CA VAL A 57 -1.32 6.42 1.76
C VAL A 57 -0.50 6.87 2.97
N THR A 58 -0.85 8.01 3.55
CA THR A 58 -0.12 8.64 4.67
C THR A 58 -0.86 8.50 5.99
N ASP A 59 -0.27 9.00 7.08
CA ASP A 59 -0.87 9.02 8.41
C ASP A 59 -1.23 7.61 8.90
N LEU A 60 -0.39 6.64 8.53
CA LEU A 60 -0.54 5.26 8.93
C LEU A 60 0.11 5.04 10.30
N PRO A 61 -0.54 4.26 11.18
CA PRO A 61 0.09 3.89 12.44
C PRO A 61 1.32 3.02 12.18
N ALA A 62 2.37 3.23 12.99
CA ALA A 62 3.69 2.65 12.77
C ALA A 62 3.69 1.12 12.76
N ASN A 63 2.77 0.47 13.47
CA ASN A 63 2.61 -0.98 13.45
C ASN A 63 2.31 -1.52 12.04
N ILE A 64 1.44 -0.84 11.28
CA ILE A 64 1.09 -1.23 9.90
C ILE A 64 2.30 -1.06 8.98
N VAL A 65 2.98 0.08 9.08
CA VAL A 65 4.17 0.35 8.25
C VAL A 65 5.29 -0.65 8.56
N ASN A 66 5.50 -0.96 9.84
CA ASN A 66 6.51 -1.92 10.29
C ASN A 66 6.20 -3.36 9.85
N GLN A 67 4.93 -3.77 9.78
CA GLN A 67 4.58 -5.09 9.23
C GLN A 67 5.02 -5.23 7.76
N VAL A 68 4.91 -4.15 6.98
CA VAL A 68 5.38 -4.13 5.59
C VAL A 68 6.90 -4.02 5.52
N ALA A 69 7.52 -3.17 6.33
CA ALA A 69 8.97 -2.95 6.35
C ALA A 69 9.76 -4.19 6.80
N THR A 70 9.22 -4.95 7.76
CA THR A 70 9.85 -6.19 8.26
C THR A 70 9.60 -7.40 7.36
N SER A 71 8.71 -7.28 6.36
CA SER A 71 8.52 -8.32 5.38
C SER A 71 9.82 -8.54 4.60
N ARG A 72 10.27 -9.80 4.49
CA ARG A 72 11.42 -10.14 3.62
C ARG A 72 11.13 -9.82 2.14
N LYS A 73 9.86 -9.63 1.79
CA LYS A 73 9.42 -9.22 0.47
C LYS A 73 9.57 -7.71 0.35
N ARG A 74 10.03 -7.21 -0.81
CA ARG A 74 10.06 -5.76 -1.13
C ARG A 74 8.67 -5.14 -1.25
N TYR A 75 7.62 -5.96 -1.20
CA TYR A 75 6.22 -5.56 -1.21
C TYR A 75 5.38 -6.63 -0.48
N THR A 76 4.27 -6.22 0.11
CA THR A 76 3.37 -7.10 0.85
C THR A 76 1.96 -6.95 0.30
N ALA A 77 1.23 -8.05 0.10
CA ALA A 77 -0.16 -7.95 -0.33
C ALA A 77 -0.99 -7.29 0.78
N LEU A 78 -1.91 -6.38 0.44
CA LEU A 78 -2.71 -5.70 1.45
C LEU A 78 -3.61 -6.66 2.25
N SER A 79 -4.02 -7.78 1.65
CA SER A 79 -4.74 -8.86 2.34
C SER A 79 -3.94 -9.53 3.46
N GLU A 80 -2.60 -9.56 3.38
CA GLU A 80 -1.72 -10.08 4.45
C GLU A 80 -1.68 -9.15 5.67
N ILE A 81 -2.02 -7.86 5.50
CA ILE A 81 -1.89 -6.81 6.53
C ILE A 81 -3.25 -6.46 7.15
N LEU A 82 -4.28 -6.35 6.31
CA LEU A 82 -5.60 -5.87 6.71
C LEU A 82 -6.50 -6.97 7.29
N GLY A 83 -6.03 -8.23 7.24
CA GLY A 83 -6.87 -9.43 7.31
C GLY A 83 -7.70 -9.50 6.02
N GLY A 84 -7.70 -10.66 5.35
CA GLY A 84 -8.51 -10.84 4.15
C GLY A 84 -9.94 -10.33 4.36
N ALA A 85 -10.45 -9.58 3.37
CA ALA A 85 -11.85 -9.17 3.35
C ALA A 85 -12.78 -10.39 3.32
#